data_AF-A0A536WAX3-F1
#
_entry.id   AF-A0A536WAX3-F1
#
_cell.length_a   1.000
_cell.length_b   1.000
_cell.length_c   1.000
_cell.angle_alpha   90.00
_cell.angle_beta   90.00
_cell.angle_gamma   90.00
#
_symmetry.space_group_name_H-M   'P 1'
#
loop_
_entity.id
_entity.type
_entity.pdbx_description
1 polymer ?
#
loop_
_entity_poly.entity_id
_entity_poly.type
_entity_poly.pdbx_seq_one_letter_code
_entity_poly.pdbx_strand_id
1 'polypeptide(L)'
;MKVLVVDVGGTHVKILATGQRNRRQFASGPTLTAEQMVSRVKALAGRWKYDVVSLGYPGPMLHGRPVAEPHNLGRGWVGFDYRAAFGRPIKIINDAAMQA
;
A
#
# COMPACT_ATOMS: atom_id res chain seq x y z
N MET A 1 16.73 -9.31 -3.04
CA MET A 1 15.30 -9.27 -2.68
C MET A 1 14.60 -8.24 -3.53
N LYS A 2 13.49 -8.58 -4.19
CA LYS A 2 12.68 -7.66 -5.00
C LYS A 2 11.51 -7.13 -4.16
N VAL A 3 11.41 -5.82 -4.04
CA VAL A 3 10.39 -5.15 -3.23
C VAL A 3 9.35 -4.52 -4.16
N LEU A 4 8.07 -4.72 -3.86
CA LEU A 4 6.99 -3.88 -4.37
C LEU A 4 6.73 -2.76 -3.37
N VAL A 5 7.04 -1.53 -3.75
CA VAL A 5 6.69 -0.33 -2.99
C VAL A 5 5.28 0.10 -3.39
N VAL A 6 4.42 0.27 -2.41
CA VAL A 6 3.05 0.77 -2.54
C VAL A 6 2.96 2.05 -1.71
N ASP A 7 2.63 3.16 -2.34
CA ASP A 7 2.52 4.49 -1.74
C ASP A 7 1.06 4.90 -1.84
N VAL A 8 0.35 4.87 -0.70
CA VAL A 8 -1.09 5.15 -0.64
C VAL A 8 -1.28 6.61 -0.23
N GLY A 9 -1.85 7.42 -1.12
CA GLY A 9 -2.30 8.77 -0.83
C GLY A 9 -3.82 8.93 -0.97
N GLY A 10 -4.33 10.07 -0.53
CA GLY A 10 -5.76 10.40 -0.59
C GLY A 10 -6.34 10.51 -2.01
N THR A 11 -5.51 10.81 -3.00
CA THR A 11 -5.93 10.97 -4.41
C THR A 11 -5.47 9.84 -5.32
N HIS A 12 -4.30 9.26 -5.05
CA HIS A 12 -3.74 8.17 -5.85
C HIS A 12 -3.04 7.14 -4.98
N VAL A 13 -3.08 5.88 -5.42
CA VAL A 13 -2.13 4.85 -5.01
C VAL A 13 -1.09 4.68 -6.11
N LYS A 14 0.19 4.71 -5.75
CA LYS A 14 1.32 4.56 -6.66
C LYS A 14 2.09 3.30 -6.31
N ILE A 15 2.60 2.60 -7.32
CA ILE A 15 3.41 1.39 -7.13
C ILE A 15 4.69 1.42 -7.97
N LEU A 16 5.75 0.83 -7.43
CA LEU A 16 7.00 0.59 -8.14
C LEU A 16 7.66 -0.68 -7.61
N ALA A 17 8.07 -1.58 -8.50
CA ALA A 17 8.82 -2.78 -8.13
C ALA A 17 10.31 -2.61 -8.45
N THR A 18 11.19 -3.27 -7.68
CA THR A 18 12.63 -3.31 -7.95
C THR A 18 12.93 -3.66 -9.41
N GLY A 19 13.78 -2.86 -10.07
CA GLY A 19 14.17 -3.04 -11.46
C GLY A 19 13.17 -2.49 -12.50
N GLN A 20 12.04 -1.92 -12.07
CA GLN A 20 11.12 -1.19 -12.94
C GLN A 20 11.49 0.30 -12.94
N ARG A 21 11.36 0.96 -14.10
CA ARG A 21 11.67 2.39 -14.25
C ARG A 21 10.44 3.28 -14.07
N ASN A 22 9.30 2.82 -14.57
CA ASN A 22 8.07 3.62 -14.57
C ASN A 22 7.16 3.21 -13.42
N ARG A 23 6.78 4.19 -12.60
CA ARG A 23 5.73 4.03 -11.59
C ARG A 23 4.40 3.78 -12.28
N ARG A 24 3.57 2.92 -11.70
CA ARG A 24 2.17 2.76 -12.11
C ARG A 24 1.28 3.33 -11.02
N GLN A 25 0.10 3.85 -11.35
CA GLN A 25 -0.82 4.39 -10.36
C GLN A 25 -2.28 4.20 -10.74
N PHE A 26 -3.15 4.33 -9.75
CA PHE A 26 -4.60 4.42 -9.95
C PHE A 26 -5.20 5.46 -8.99
N ALA A 27 -6.34 6.05 -9.35
CA ALA A 27 -7.06 7.00 -8.49
C ALA A 27 -7.64 6.30 -7.25
N SER A 28 -7.37 6.86 -6.07
CA SER A 28 -7.91 6.41 -4.78
C SER A 28 -9.18 7.19 -4.42
N GLY A 29 -9.25 7.80 -3.25
CA GLY A 29 -10.38 8.58 -2.79
C GLY A 29 -11.18 7.95 -1.63
N PRO A 30 -12.22 8.65 -1.16
CA PRO A 30 -12.89 8.42 0.13
C PRO A 30 -13.64 7.09 0.24
N THR A 31 -13.77 6.35 -0.86
CA THR A 31 -14.42 5.04 -0.87
C THR A 31 -13.43 3.88 -0.93
N LEU A 32 -12.13 4.14 -1.14
CA LEU A 32 -11.13 3.09 -1.29
C LEU A 32 -10.89 2.38 0.05
N THR A 33 -11.27 1.11 0.14
CA THR A 33 -10.96 0.25 1.29
C THR A 33 -9.60 -0.43 1.14
N ALA A 34 -9.04 -0.96 2.23
CA ALA A 34 -7.79 -1.71 2.18
C ALA A 34 -7.86 -2.94 1.26
N GLU A 35 -8.97 -3.67 1.27
CA GLU A 35 -9.20 -4.82 0.39
C GLU A 35 -9.19 -4.42 -1.09
N GLN A 36 -9.92 -3.36 -1.43
CA GLN A 36 -9.92 -2.81 -2.80
C GLN A 36 -8.54 -2.33 -3.21
N MET A 37 -7.80 -1.68 -2.29
CA MET A 37 -6.42 -1.26 -2.54
C MET A 37 -5.55 -2.46 -2.89
N VAL A 38 -5.56 -3.54 -2.09
CA VAL A 38 -4.74 -4.73 -2.35
C VAL A 38 -5.09 -5.37 -3.70
N SER A 39 -6.39 -5.53 -3.99
CA SER A 39 -6.86 -6.10 -5.26
C SER A 39 -6.36 -5.29 -6.46
N ARG A 40 -6.53 -3.96 -6.41
CA ARG A 40 -6.09 -3.06 -7.49
C ARG A 40 -4.56 -2.99 -7.62
N VAL A 41 -3.83 -3.02 -6.51
CA VAL A 41 -2.35 -3.08 -6.53
C VAL A 41 -1.87 -4.35 -7.20
N LYS A 42 -2.44 -5.52 -6.88
CA LYS A 42 -2.07 -6.79 -7.54
C LYS A 42 -2.34 -6.75 -9.04
N ALA A 43 -3.52 -6.26 -9.45
CA ALA A 43 -3.87 -6.11 -10.84
C ALA A 43 -2.91 -5.14 -11.56
N LEU A 44 -2.60 -4.00 -10.94
CA LEU A 44 -1.72 -2.98 -11.51
C LEU A 44 -0.25 -3.43 -11.60
N ALA A 45 0.23 -4.23 -10.63
CA ALA A 45 1.56 -4.84 -10.68
C ALA A 45 1.65 -5.86 -11.84
N GLY A 46 0.56 -6.58 -12.10
CA GLY A 46 0.44 -7.52 -13.22
C GLY A 46 1.55 -8.57 -13.18
N ARG A 47 2.42 -8.56 -14.19
CA ARG A 47 3.52 -9.54 -14.32
C ARG A 47 4.79 -9.19 -13.54
N TRP A 48 4.81 -8.06 -12.82
CA TRP A 48 5.97 -7.70 -11.99
C TRP A 48 6.24 -8.76 -10.93
N LYS A 49 7.51 -9.16 -10.80
CA LYS A 49 7.96 -10.12 -9.80
C LYS A 49 8.48 -9.38 -8.58
N TYR A 50 7.96 -9.72 -7.40
CA TYR A 50 8.39 -9.19 -6.11
C TYR A 50 8.27 -10.27 -5.04
N ASP A 51 9.16 -10.20 -4.06
CA ASP A 51 9.26 -11.17 -2.97
C ASP A 51 8.53 -10.67 -1.73
N VAL A 52 8.56 -9.35 -1.51
CA VAL A 52 7.99 -8.65 -0.35
C VAL A 52 7.32 -7.34 -0.75
N VAL A 53 6.47 -6.82 0.14
CA VAL A 53 5.75 -5.55 -0.06
C VAL A 53 6.18 -4.53 1.00
N SER A 54 6.37 -3.27 0.58
CA SER A 54 6.50 -2.13 1.48
C SER A 54 5.34 -1.18 1.23
N LEU A 55 4.52 -0.91 2.25
CA LEU A 55 3.31 -0.10 2.17
C LEU A 55 3.48 1.21 2.94
N GLY A 56 3.43 2.33 2.22
CA GLY A 56 3.29 3.67 2.78
C GLY A 56 1.84 3.93 3.12
N TYR A 57 1.56 4.18 4.40
CA TYR A 57 0.22 4.36 4.95
C TYR A 57 -0.05 5.84 5.30
N PRO A 58 -1.14 6.45 4.79
CA PRO A 58 -1.46 7.85 4.99
C PRO A 58 -2.23 8.06 6.29
N GLY A 59 -1.56 7.76 7.40
CA GLY A 59 -2.17 7.87 8.72
C GLY A 59 -1.24 7.47 9.86
N PRO A 60 -1.73 7.64 11.10
CA PRO A 60 -0.95 7.32 12.28
C PRO A 60 -0.71 5.82 12.38
N MET A 61 0.51 5.49 12.80
CA MET A 61 0.92 4.12 13.07
C MET A 61 1.54 3.98 14.45
N LEU A 62 1.36 2.81 15.04
CA LEU A 62 2.03 2.40 16.28
C LEU A 62 2.56 0.98 16.08
N HIS A 63 3.83 0.76 16.42
CA HIS A 63 4.51 -0.54 16.29
C HIS A 63 4.34 -1.21 14.91
N GLY A 64 4.39 -0.41 13.83
CA GLY A 64 4.28 -0.91 12.45
C GLY A 64 2.86 -1.30 12.02
N ARG A 65 1.83 -0.87 12.76
CA ARG A 65 0.42 -1.12 12.44
C ARG A 65 -0.36 0.19 12.35
N PRO A 66 -1.29 0.31 11.38
CA PRO A 66 -2.30 1.38 11.41
C PRO A 66 -3.09 1.36 12.71
N VAL A 67 -3.22 2.51 13.37
CA VAL A 67 -4.02 2.66 14.61
C VAL A 67 -5.25 3.55 14.44
N ALA A 68 -5.37 4.25 13.32
CA ALA A 68 -6.57 4.97 12.94
C ALA A 68 -6.81 4.83 11.44
N GLU A 69 -8.07 4.90 11.03
CA GLU A 69 -8.46 4.92 9.63
C GLU A 69 -7.87 6.17 8.92
N PRO A 70 -7.52 6.06 7.63
CA PRO A 70 -7.00 7.19 6.87
C PRO A 70 -8.12 8.21 6.59
N HIS A 71 -7.86 9.49 6.85
CA HIS A 71 -8.91 10.54 6.78
C HIS A 71 -9.56 10.69 5.40
N ASN A 72 -8.81 10.42 4.33
CA ASN A 72 -9.23 10.67 2.94
C ASN A 72 -9.59 9.41 2.15
N LEU A 73 -9.69 8.24 2.81
CA LEU A 73 -10.03 6.97 2.16
C LEU A 73 -11.20 6.30 2.89
N GLY A 74 -11.65 5.16 2.35
CA GLY A 74 -12.68 4.35 2.99
C GLY A 74 -12.18 3.72 4.29
N ARG A 75 -13.09 3.04 5.00
CA ARG A 75 -12.75 2.29 6.23
C ARG A 75 -12.17 0.91 5.93
N GLY A 76 -11.73 0.23 6.99
CA GLY A 76 -11.27 -1.15 6.94
C GLY A 76 -9.77 -1.25 6.75
N TRP A 77 -9.01 -0.23 7.14
CA TRP A 77 -7.55 -0.24 7.11
C TRP A 77 -6.95 -0.67 8.44
N VAL A 78 -7.60 -0.36 9.56
CA VAL A 78 -7.17 -0.81 10.89
C VAL A 78 -7.56 -2.28 11.08
N GLY A 79 -6.62 -3.10 11.55
CA GLY A 79 -6.85 -4.54 11.80
C GLY A 79 -6.91 -5.42 10.54
N PHE A 80 -6.80 -4.85 9.33
CA PHE A 80 -6.79 -5.62 8.10
C PHE A 80 -5.51 -6.47 7.97
N ASP A 81 -5.65 -7.75 7.60
CA ASP A 81 -4.50 -8.64 7.41
C ASP A 81 -3.88 -8.46 6.02
N TYR A 82 -3.06 -7.41 5.89
CA TYR A 82 -2.33 -7.12 4.66
C TYR A 82 -1.40 -8.27 4.23
N ARG A 83 -0.84 -9.03 5.19
CA ARG A 83 0.09 -10.13 4.87
C ARG A 83 -0.65 -11.26 4.18
N ALA A 84 -1.79 -11.69 4.73
CA ALA A 84 -2.65 -12.68 4.11
C ALA A 84 -3.20 -12.16 2.78
N ALA A 85 -3.69 -10.91 2.76
CA ALA A 85 -4.27 -10.31 1.56
C ALA A 85 -3.27 -10.23 0.40
N PHE A 86 -2.01 -9.87 0.64
CA PHE A 86 -0.97 -9.89 -0.40
C PHE A 86 -0.42 -11.29 -0.69
N GLY A 87 -0.50 -12.22 0.26
CA GLY A 87 0.17 -13.52 0.19
C GLY A 87 1.71 -13.40 0.24
N ARG A 88 2.21 -12.30 0.80
CA ARG A 88 3.63 -11.94 0.84
C ARG A 88 3.95 -11.27 2.18
N PRO A 89 5.20 -11.39 2.69
CA PRO A 89 5.65 -10.57 3.79
C PRO A 89 5.48 -9.09 3.44
N ILE A 90 4.95 -8.32 4.39
CA ILE A 90 4.71 -6.89 4.22
C ILE A 90 5.28 -6.11 5.40
N LYS A 91 5.89 -4.97 5.09
CA LYS A 91 6.23 -3.93 6.06
C LYS A 91 5.35 -2.72 5.78
N ILE A 92 4.66 -2.23 6.80
CA ILE A 92 3.88 -0.99 6.71
C ILE A 92 4.72 0.09 7.38
N ILE A 93 4.78 1.27 6.78
CA ILE A 93 5.51 2.45 7.25
C ILE A 93 4.59 3.65 7.04
N ASN A 94 4.68 4.65 7.91
CA ASN A 94 3.97 5.90 7.69
C ASN A 94 4.51 6.56 6.40
N ASP A 95 3.61 7.10 5.57
CA ASP A 95 3.94 7.69 4.27
C ASP A 95 4.91 8.87 4.38
N ALA A 96 4.75 9.74 5.39
CA ALA A 96 5.69 10.82 5.66
C ALA A 96 7.09 10.29 6.03
N ALA A 97 7.17 9.15 6.73
CA ALA A 97 8.44 8.50 7.04
C ALA A 97 9.07 7.76 5.83
N MET A 98 8.31 7.51 4.75
CA MET A 98 8.87 6.98 3.49
C MET A 98 9.53 8.05 2.61
N GLN A 99 9.24 9.33 2.86
CA GLN A 99 9.81 10.45 2.11
C GLN A 99 10.97 11.15 2.84
N ALA A 100 11.25 10.77 4.08
CA ALA A 100 12.38 11.26 4.88
C ALA A 100 13.71 10.61 4.49
#